data_AF-A0A354U6D2-F1
#
_entry.id   AF-A0A354U6D2-F1
#
_cell.length_a   1.000
_cell.length_b   1.000
_cell.length_c   1.000
_cell.angle_alpha   90.00
_cell.angle_beta   90.00
_cell.angle_gamma   90.00
#
_symmetry.space_group_name_H-M   'P 1'
#
loop_
_entity.id
_entity.type
_entity.pdbx_description
1 polymer ?
#
loop_
_entity_poly.entity_id
_entity_poly.type
_entity_poly.pdbx_seq_one_letter_code
_entity_poly.pdbx_strand_id
1 'polypeptide(L)' 'MTKLKELREAHGLKLRDIATILKICPGTVGRMEKLGIKKPETAINYAKAFPGHSWIELLEKPEEKEQQLKR' A
#
# COMPACT_ATOMS: atom_id res chain seq x y z
N MET A 1 -11.05 4.37 0.89
CA MET A 1 -9.73 4.30 1.54
C MET A 1 -8.82 3.42 0.69
N THR A 2 -7.50 3.47 0.84
CA THR A 2 -6.59 2.59 0.07
C THR A 2 -6.47 1.23 0.75
N LYS A 3 -6.26 0.19 -0.06
CA LYS A 3 -6.10 -1.19 0.41
C LYS A 3 -4.97 -1.37 1.41
N LEU A 4 -3.89 -0.61 1.24
CA LEU A 4 -2.74 -0.64 2.13
C LEU A 4 -3.10 -0.16 3.54
N LYS A 5 -3.94 0.88 3.63
CA LYS A 5 -4.37 1.44 4.92
C LYS A 5 -5.30 0.48 5.65
N GLU A 6 -6.23 -0.14 4.93
CA GLU A 6 -7.14 -1.16 5.48
C GLU A 6 -6.38 -2.37 6.02
N LEU A 7 -5.38 -2.86 5.27
CA LEU A 7 -4.50 -3.95 5.71
C LEU A 7 -3.69 -3.58 6.96
N ARG A 8 -3.18 -2.35 7.02
CA ARG A 8 -2.46 -1.87 8.20
C ARG A 8 -3.36 -1.82 9.43
N GLU A 9 -4.59 -1.32 9.27
CA GLU A 9 -5.56 -1.24 10.37
C GLU A 9 -6.03 -2.64 10.80
N ALA A 10 -6.25 -3.55 9.86
CA ALA A 10 -6.60 -4.95 10.14
C ALA A 10 -5.50 -5.70 10.92
N HIS A 11 -4.23 -5.45 10.59
CA HIS A 11 -3.09 -6.05 11.30
C HIS A 11 -2.65 -5.27 12.55
N GLY A 12 -3.21 -4.08 12.81
CA GLY A 12 -2.80 -3.23 13.94
C GLY A 12 -1.35 -2.74 13.89
N LEU A 13 -0.69 -2.79 12.72
CA LEU A 13 0.72 -2.45 12.56
C LEU A 13 0.93 -0.93 12.51
N LYS A 14 2.02 -0.44 13.10
CA LYS A 14 2.43 0.96 12.94
C LYS A 14 3.22 1.11 11.65
N LEU A 15 3.18 2.32 11.07
CA LEU A 15 3.96 2.66 9.87
C LEU A 15 5.45 2.40 10.05
N ARG A 16 5.97 2.60 11.27
CA ARG A 16 7.37 2.32 11.62
C ARG A 16 7.71 0.84 11.55
N ASP A 17 6.78 -0.05 11.91
CA ASP A 17 7.04 -1.49 11.92
C ASP A 17 7.12 -2.01 10.49
N ILE A 18 6.17 -1.62 9.64
CA ILE A 18 6.16 -1.95 8.21
C ILE A 18 7.42 -1.38 7.53
N ALA A 19 7.76 -0.13 7.82
CA ALA A 19 8.96 0.52 7.31
C ALA A 19 10.25 -0.21 7.72
N THR A 20 10.30 -0.72 8.95
CA THR A 20 11.44 -1.49 9.47
C THR A 20 11.58 -2.82 8.74
N ILE A 21 10.48 -3.55 8.54
CA ILE A 21 10.47 -4.83 7.80
C ILE A 21 10.91 -4.61 6.35
N LEU A 22 10.43 -3.54 5.73
CA LEU A 22 10.73 -3.20 4.34
C LEU A 22 12.06 -2.46 4.16
N LYS A 23 12.74 -2.08 5.25
CA LYS A 23 13.94 -1.22 5.25
C LYS A 23 13.77 0.07 4.43
N ILE A 24 12.60 0.70 4.54
CA ILE A 24 12.28 1.99 3.89
C ILE A 24 11.90 3.03 4.93
N CYS A 25 11.79 4.30 4.52
CA CYS A 25 11.33 5.34 5.41
C CYS A 25 9.82 5.21 5.73
N PRO A 26 9.39 5.43 7.00
CA PRO A 26 7.97 5.45 7.37
C PRO A 26 7.14 6.48 6.57
N GLY A 27 7.77 7.59 6.17
CA GLY A 27 7.14 8.58 5.30
C GLY A 27 6.81 8.03 3.90
N THR A 28 7.61 7.10 3.38
CA THR A 28 7.33 6.41 2.12
C THR A 28 6.13 5.48 2.27
N VAL A 29 6.02 4.76 3.39
CA VAL A 29 4.85 3.92 3.70
C VAL A 29 3.57 4.76 3.76
N GLY A 30 3.58 5.86 4.52
CA GLY A 30 2.42 6.75 4.60
C GLY A 30 2.08 7.45 3.28
N ARG A 31 3.07 7.70 2.41
CA ARG A 31 2.83 8.21 1.05
C ARG A 31 2.17 7.13 0.18
N MET A 32 2.62 5.88 0.26
CA MET A 32 2.02 4.75 -0.46
C MET A 32 0.61 4.43 0.04
N GLU A 33 0.33 4.62 1.33
CA GLU A 33 -1.04 4.54 1.84
C GLU A 33 -1.93 5.65 1.28
N LYS A 34 -1.40 6.84 0.96
CA LYS A 34 -2.20 7.92 0.38
C LYS A 34 -2.38 7.78 -1.13
N LEU A 35 -1.34 7.33 -1.84
CA LEU A 35 -1.30 7.27 -3.30
C LEU A 35 -1.80 5.94 -3.87
N GLY A 36 -1.79 4.89 -3.06
CA GLY A 36 -2.01 3.52 -3.51
C GLY A 36 -0.77 2.91 -4.16
N ILE A 37 -0.60 1.60 -4.01
CA ILE A 37 0.47 0.87 -4.68
C ILE A 37 0.00 0.47 -6.07
N LYS A 38 0.54 1.15 -7.09
CA LYS A 38 0.25 0.88 -8.51
C LYS A 38 1.26 -0.05 -9.17
N LYS A 39 2.46 -0.17 -8.58
CA LYS A 39 3.56 -0.96 -9.13
C LYS A 39 3.57 -2.35 -8.49
N PRO A 40 3.55 -3.43 -9.30
CA PRO A 40 3.59 -4.80 -8.79
C PRO A 40 4.89 -5.08 -8.03
N GLU A 41 6.03 -4.55 -8.47
CA GLU A 41 7.32 -4.69 -7.77
C GLU A 41 7.26 -4.14 -6.34
N THR A 42 6.60 -2.98 -6.16
CA THR A 42 6.39 -2.39 -4.85
C THR A 42 5.43 -3.25 -4.04
N ALA A 43 4.33 -3.73 -4.63
CA ALA A 43 3.37 -4.58 -3.93
C ALA A 43 3.98 -5.89 -3.45
N ILE A 44 4.87 -6.51 -4.24
CA ILE A 44 5.61 -7.72 -3.87
C ILE A 44 6.49 -7.46 -2.65
N ASN A 45 7.19 -6.32 -2.62
CA ASN A 45 7.99 -5.96 -1.46
C ASN A 45 7.10 -5.74 -0.23
N TYR A 46 6.00 -5.00 -0.36
CA TYR A 46 5.06 -4.77 0.74
C TYR A 46 4.42 -6.07 1.25
N ALA A 47 4.13 -7.03 0.37
CA ALA A 47 3.61 -8.34 0.76
C ALA A 47 4.53 -9.10 1.71
N LYS A 48 5.86 -8.87 1.65
CA LYS A 48 6.81 -9.45 2.62
C LYS A 48 6.59 -8.94 4.04
N ALA A 49 6.01 -7.75 4.20
CA ALA A 49 5.68 -7.19 5.51
C ALA A 49 4.33 -7.67 6.05
N PHE A 50 3.50 -8.30 5.22
CA PHE A 50 2.18 -8.78 5.60
C PHE A 50 2.09 -10.30 5.34
N PRO A 51 2.48 -11.14 6.31
CA PRO A 51 2.33 -12.59 6.17
C PRO A 51 0.84 -12.94 6.04
N GLY A 52 0.48 -13.63 4.95
CA GLY A 52 -0.89 -14.05 4.66
C GLY A 52 -1.66 -13.21 3.64
N HIS A 53 -1.14 -12.06 3.22
CA HIS A 53 -1.75 -11.26 2.15
C HIS A 53 -0.97 -11.36 0.85
N SER A 54 -1.72 -11.52 -0.25
CA SER A 54 -1.12 -11.56 -1.58
C SER A 54 -0.81 -10.14 -2.05
N TRP A 55 0.32 -9.95 -2.73
CA TRP A 55 0.70 -8.68 -3.35
C TRP A 55 -0.38 -8.12 -4.30
N ILE A 56 -1.23 -8.98 -4.84
CA ILE A 56 -2.37 -8.63 -5.70
C ILE A 56 -3.44 -7.83 -4.92
N GLU A 57 -3.62 -8.14 -3.63
CA GLU A 57 -4.56 -7.42 -2.76
C GLU A 57 -4.02 -6.03 -2.41
N LEU A 58 -2.70 -5.93 -2.24
CA LEU A 58 -1.98 -4.66 -2.02
C LEU A 58 -1.93 -3.80 -3.28
N LEU A 59 -2.05 -4.40 -4.46
CA LEU A 59 -2.13 -3.66 -5.71
C LEU A 59 -3.48 -2.94 -5.75
N GLU A 60 -3.41 -1.61 -5.67
CA GLU A 60 -4.47 -0.79 -6.23
C GLU A 60 -4.38 -1.03 -7.73
N LYS A 61 -5.31 -1.84 -8.25
CA LYS A 61 -5.66 -1.76 -9.65
C LYS A 61 -5.81 -0.26 -9.94
N PRO A 62 -5.26 0.26 -11.03
CA PRO A 62 -5.77 1.52 -11.52
C PRO A 62 -7.24 1.24 -11.81
N GLU A 63 -8.13 1.45 -10.83
CA GLU A 63 -9.42 2.00 -11.16
C GLU A 63 -9.06 3.15 -12.08
N GLU A 64 -9.46 2.95 -13.32
CA GLU A 64 -9.42 3.94 -14.36
C GLU A 64 -9.68 5.27 -13.66
N LYS A 65 -8.80 6.24 -13.91
CA LYS A 65 -9.18 7.62 -13.70
C LYS A 65 -10.33 7.90 -14.65
N GLU A 66 -11.50 7.32 -14.43
CA GLU A 66 -12.73 7.79 -15.03
C GLU A 66 -13.01 9.13 -14.35
N GLN A 67 -12.55 10.14 -15.06
CA GLN A 67 -13.22 11.43 -15.17
C GLN A 67 -13.28 12.27 -13.89
N GLN A 68 -12.12 12.82 -13.53
CA GLN A 68 -12.10 14.22 -13.08
C GLN A 68 -11.46 15.10 -14.15
N LEU A 69 -12.04 15.05 -15.35
CA LEU A 69 -12.01 16.16 -16.30
C LEU A 69 -13.46 16.64 -16.47
N LYS A 70 -14.05 17.16 -15.40
CA LYS A 70 -15.18 18.09 -15.50
C LYS A 70 -14.62 19.48 -15.21
N ARG A 71 -14.19 20.16 -16.27
CA ARG A 71 -14.13 21.62 -16.34
C ARG A 71 -14.97 22.05 -17.52
#